data_AF-A0A0S8ISD8-F1
#
_entry.id   AF-A0A0S8ISD8-F1
#
_cell.length_a   1.000
_cell.length_b   1.000
_cell.length_c   1.000
_cell.angle_alpha   90.00
_cell.angle_beta   90.00
_cell.angle_gamma   90.00
#
_symmetry.space_group_name_H-M   'P 1'
#
loop_
_entity.id
_entity.type
_entity.pdbx_description
1 polymer ?
#
loop_
_entity_poly.entity_id
_entity_poly.type
_entity_poly.pdbx_seq_one_letter_code
_entity_poly.pdbx_strand_id
1 'polypeptide(L)'
;LEGMYLTDDYSDPVKWSIPDTVIPPYGHILFWADAEESEGPLHTNFTLDQGGEVIGLFEIQRSSVITVDWVVYDAQYSGSSYGRCRDGGIDWGFFWGDDASPCFANYICGDVTGDCGMNLSDVICLARYVLEDGDPPPDPIFRGNADGENGIDILDVIYIVKYYLKGGPAPQDCEN
;
A
#
# COMPACT_ATOMS: atom_id res chain seq x y z
N LEU A 1 -6.28 21.28 -5.28
CA LEU A 1 -7.07 20.69 -4.17
C LEU A 1 -7.88 21.73 -3.42
N GLU A 2 -7.89 23.00 -3.86
CA GLU A 2 -8.79 24.03 -3.31
C GLU A 2 -10.25 23.53 -3.26
N GLY A 3 -10.91 23.71 -2.13
CA GLY A 3 -12.30 23.29 -1.91
C GLY A 3 -12.51 21.81 -1.57
N MET A 4 -11.42 21.06 -1.35
CA MET A 4 -11.45 19.67 -0.87
C MET A 4 -11.21 19.56 0.64
N TYR A 5 -11.70 18.48 1.22
CA TYR A 5 -11.68 18.23 2.66
C TYR A 5 -11.24 16.80 2.96
N LEU A 6 -10.47 16.63 4.04
CA LEU A 6 -10.19 15.32 4.65
C LEU A 6 -10.98 15.17 5.94
N THR A 7 -11.32 13.92 6.26
CA THR A 7 -11.94 13.54 7.53
C THR A 7 -11.58 12.12 7.92
N ASP A 8 -11.48 11.86 9.21
CA ASP A 8 -11.51 10.57 9.90
C ASP A 8 -12.93 10.17 10.36
N ASP A 9 -13.92 11.05 10.19
CA ASP A 9 -15.31 10.86 10.63
C ASP A 9 -16.31 11.08 9.48
N TYR A 10 -16.94 10.00 9.01
CA TYR A 10 -17.94 10.07 7.93
C TYR A 10 -19.16 10.93 8.27
N SER A 11 -19.45 11.14 9.57
CA SER A 11 -20.53 12.02 10.01
C SER A 11 -20.18 13.51 9.94
N ASP A 12 -18.88 13.83 9.80
CA ASP A 12 -18.35 15.17 9.56
C ASP A 12 -17.46 15.20 8.30
N PRO A 13 -18.06 15.20 7.09
CA PRO A 13 -17.32 15.08 5.83
C PRO A 13 -16.49 16.33 5.46
N VAL A 14 -16.61 17.42 6.22
CA VAL A 14 -15.90 18.70 5.99
C VAL A 14 -15.03 19.10 7.18
N LYS A 15 -14.58 18.10 7.96
CA LYS A 15 -13.83 18.26 9.22
C LYS A 15 -12.55 19.08 9.06
N TRP A 16 -11.76 18.81 8.03
CA TRP A 16 -10.52 19.53 7.76
C TRP A 16 -10.41 19.98 6.30
N SER A 17 -10.24 21.29 6.08
CA SER A 17 -10.06 21.85 4.74
C SER A 17 -8.63 21.68 4.28
N ILE A 18 -8.43 21.08 3.10
CA ILE A 18 -7.09 20.98 2.50
C ILE A 18 -6.64 22.40 2.07
N PRO A 19 -5.39 22.81 2.40
CA PRO A 19 -4.85 24.08 1.92
C PRO A 19 -4.73 24.10 0.39
N ASP A 20 -4.75 25.28 -0.22
CA ASP A 20 -4.58 25.42 -1.66
C ASP A 20 -3.24 24.81 -2.13
N THR A 21 -3.34 23.62 -2.73
CA THR A 21 -2.22 22.81 -3.17
C THR A 21 -2.52 22.18 -4.52
N VAL A 22 -1.49 22.05 -5.36
CA VAL A 22 -1.56 21.42 -6.68
C VAL A 22 -0.73 20.15 -6.66
N ILE A 23 -1.35 19.03 -7.05
CA ILE A 23 -0.64 17.78 -7.31
C ILE A 23 -0.46 17.67 -8.84
N PRO A 24 0.78 17.66 -9.38
CA PRO A 24 1.00 17.42 -10.80
C PRO A 24 0.64 15.97 -11.18
N PRO A 25 0.48 15.64 -12.47
CA PRO A 25 0.32 14.25 -12.90
C PRO A 25 1.43 13.35 -12.33
N TYR A 26 1.05 12.20 -11.78
CA TYR A 26 1.94 11.26 -11.06
C TYR A 26 2.62 11.83 -9.79
N GLY A 27 2.21 13.01 -9.34
CA GLY A 27 2.65 13.58 -8.07
C GLY A 27 1.93 12.96 -6.88
N HIS A 28 2.52 13.11 -5.70
CA HIS A 28 1.96 12.71 -4.41
C HIS A 28 2.07 13.87 -3.41
N ILE A 29 1.30 13.79 -2.33
CA ILE A 29 1.34 14.72 -1.19
C ILE A 29 1.23 13.94 0.11
N LEU A 30 1.93 14.40 1.14
CA LEU A 30 1.86 13.84 2.50
C LEU A 30 1.09 14.81 3.41
N PHE A 31 0.08 14.28 4.11
CA PHE A 31 -0.60 14.97 5.19
C PHE A 31 -0.27 14.29 6.52
N TRP A 32 0.00 15.08 7.56
CA TRP A 32 0.26 14.59 8.90
C TRP A 32 -1.04 14.63 9.71
N ALA A 33 -1.52 13.46 10.13
CA ALA A 33 -2.72 13.35 10.96
C ALA A 33 -2.36 13.27 12.44
N ASP A 34 -1.90 14.39 12.99
CA ASP A 34 -1.39 14.52 14.35
C ASP A 34 -2.12 15.56 15.21
N ALA A 35 -3.15 16.22 14.66
CA ALA A 35 -3.88 17.33 15.28
C ALA A 35 -3.02 18.57 15.62
N GLU A 36 -1.89 18.77 14.91
CA GLU A 36 -0.93 19.85 15.18
C GLU A 36 -0.85 20.86 14.01
N GLU A 37 -1.96 21.52 13.66
CA GLU A 37 -2.03 22.52 12.57
C GLU A 37 -1.00 23.68 12.70
N SER A 38 -0.44 23.87 13.90
CA SER A 38 0.60 24.87 14.15
C SER A 38 1.96 24.52 13.54
N GLU A 39 2.21 23.24 13.23
CA GLU A 39 3.47 22.76 12.64
C GLU A 39 3.55 22.98 11.13
N GLY A 40 2.42 23.17 10.46
CA GLY A 40 2.39 23.55 9.05
C GLY A 40 1.04 23.29 8.38
N PRO A 41 0.87 23.77 7.13
CA PRO A 41 -0.41 23.70 6.43
C PRO A 41 -0.84 22.26 6.07
N LEU A 42 0.06 21.28 6.12
CA LEU A 42 -0.23 19.88 5.82
C LEU A 42 -0.45 19.02 7.07
N HIS A 43 -0.45 19.63 8.26
CA HIS A 43 -0.87 18.99 9.50
C HIS A 43 -2.37 19.18 9.67
N THR A 44 -3.10 18.09 9.86
CA THR A 44 -4.55 18.11 9.99
C THR A 44 -4.99 18.51 11.40
N ASN A 45 -6.27 18.79 11.59
CA ASN A 45 -6.85 19.06 12.91
C ASN A 45 -7.34 17.79 13.64
N PHE A 46 -6.98 16.60 13.14
CA PHE A 46 -7.38 15.31 13.69
C PHE A 46 -6.22 14.33 13.74
N THR A 47 -6.40 13.25 14.49
CA THR A 47 -5.48 12.12 14.58
C THR A 47 -6.15 10.88 14.00
N LEU A 48 -5.34 9.89 13.62
CA LEU A 48 -5.84 8.59 13.17
C LEU A 48 -5.86 7.56 14.32
N ASP A 49 -6.97 6.81 14.47
CA ASP A 49 -7.10 5.75 15.49
C ASP A 49 -6.35 4.47 15.08
N GLN A 50 -5.45 4.01 15.96
CA GLN A 50 -4.69 2.78 15.74
C GLN A 50 -5.59 1.55 15.52
N GLY A 51 -6.79 1.50 16.12
CA GLY A 51 -7.72 0.38 16.02
C GLY A 51 -8.45 0.27 14.68
N GLY A 52 -8.35 1.30 13.83
CA GLY A 52 -9.04 1.36 12.54
C GLY A 52 -10.26 2.27 12.55
N GLU A 53 -10.46 2.96 11.42
CA GLU A 53 -11.58 3.89 11.18
C GLU A 53 -11.69 4.16 9.66
N VAL A 54 -12.32 5.27 9.27
CA VAL A 54 -12.44 5.72 7.88
C VAL A 54 -11.51 6.90 7.63
N ILE A 55 -10.96 7.01 6.42
CA ILE A 55 -10.39 8.25 5.90
C ILE A 55 -11.18 8.60 4.64
N GLY A 56 -11.75 9.80 4.60
CA GLY A 56 -12.55 10.27 3.49
C GLY A 56 -11.98 11.54 2.86
N LEU A 57 -12.04 11.60 1.52
CA LEU A 57 -11.77 12.79 0.72
C LEU A 57 -13.09 13.28 0.11
N PHE A 58 -13.44 14.52 0.39
CA PHE A 58 -14.69 15.13 -0.06
C PHE A 58 -14.43 16.46 -0.77
N GLU A 59 -15.36 16.84 -1.65
CA GLU A 59 -15.37 18.11 -2.35
C GLU A 59 -16.73 18.79 -2.18
N ILE A 60 -16.77 20.11 -2.04
CA ILE A 60 -18.02 20.87 -2.07
C ILE A 60 -18.27 21.38 -3.50
N GLN A 61 -19.27 20.81 -4.17
CA GLN A 61 -19.74 21.29 -5.48
C GLN A 61 -21.16 21.86 -5.37
N ARG A 62 -21.35 23.13 -5.77
CA ARG A 62 -22.67 23.81 -5.78
C ARG A 62 -23.44 23.65 -4.46
N SER A 63 -22.75 23.75 -3.33
CA SER A 63 -23.30 23.57 -1.97
C SER A 63 -23.71 22.14 -1.60
N SER A 64 -23.31 21.14 -2.38
CA SER A 64 -23.44 19.72 -2.04
C SER A 64 -22.07 19.13 -1.72
N VAL A 65 -22.03 18.27 -0.71
CA VAL A 65 -20.85 17.47 -0.38
C VAL A 65 -20.82 16.27 -1.32
N ILE A 66 -19.73 16.12 -2.06
CA ILE A 66 -19.48 15.03 -3.00
C ILE A 66 -18.32 14.20 -2.45
N THR A 67 -18.51 12.88 -2.32
CA THR A 67 -17.41 11.97 -2.00
C THR A 67 -16.51 11.83 -3.23
N VAL A 68 -15.22 12.06 -3.05
CA VAL A 68 -14.19 11.86 -4.10
C VAL A 68 -13.61 10.45 -3.98
N ASP A 69 -13.11 10.10 -2.78
CA ASP A 69 -12.57 8.78 -2.46
C ASP A 69 -12.69 8.53 -0.95
N TRP A 70 -12.59 7.27 -0.52
CA TRP A 70 -12.52 6.92 0.89
C TRP A 70 -11.88 5.54 1.07
N VAL A 71 -11.35 5.30 2.27
CA VAL A 71 -10.87 4.00 2.71
C VAL A 71 -11.33 3.75 4.13
N VAL A 72 -11.76 2.52 4.43
CA VAL A 72 -11.85 2.02 5.81
C VAL A 72 -10.64 1.14 6.03
N TYR A 73 -9.93 1.39 7.12
CA TYR A 73 -8.73 0.65 7.48
C TYR A 73 -8.93 -0.02 8.84
N ASP A 74 -8.35 -1.21 9.00
CA ASP A 74 -8.38 -1.96 10.25
C ASP A 74 -7.19 -1.59 11.15
N ALA A 75 -7.01 -2.32 12.25
CA ALA A 75 -5.92 -2.09 13.19
C ALA A 75 -4.55 -1.90 12.53
N GLN A 76 -3.87 -0.79 12.84
CA GLN A 76 -2.58 -0.40 12.31
C GLN A 76 -1.43 -0.86 13.20
N TYR A 77 -0.31 -1.22 12.56
CA TYR A 77 0.86 -1.77 13.23
C TYR A 77 2.09 -0.87 13.02
N SER A 78 2.88 -0.70 14.07
CA SER A 78 4.12 0.07 13.99
C SER A 78 5.09 -0.55 12.98
N GLY A 79 5.74 0.30 12.17
CA GLY A 79 6.70 -0.16 11.14
C GLY A 79 6.03 -0.73 9.88
N SER A 80 4.74 -0.45 9.68
CA SER A 80 4.01 -0.79 8.47
C SER A 80 3.35 0.43 7.84
N SER A 81 3.04 0.34 6.55
CA SER A 81 2.10 1.22 5.88
C SER A 81 0.90 0.42 5.38
N TYR A 82 -0.22 1.10 5.17
CA TYR A 82 -1.43 0.51 4.61
C TYR A 82 -1.84 1.30 3.36
N GLY A 83 -2.08 0.61 2.25
CA GLY A 83 -2.29 1.27 0.97
C GLY A 83 -2.82 0.33 -0.11
N ARG A 84 -3.18 0.91 -1.26
CA ARG A 84 -3.45 0.13 -2.47
C ARG A 84 -2.16 -0.56 -2.92
N CYS A 85 -2.23 -1.83 -3.29
CA CYS A 85 -1.06 -2.56 -3.81
C CYS A 85 -0.86 -2.41 -5.33
N ARG A 86 -1.84 -1.83 -6.04
CA ARG A 86 -1.70 -1.43 -7.45
C ARG A 86 -2.21 -0.01 -7.64
N ASP A 87 -1.54 0.75 -8.48
CA ASP A 87 -2.02 2.07 -8.89
C ASP A 87 -3.41 1.93 -9.54
N GLY A 88 -4.40 2.67 -9.02
CA GLY A 88 -5.81 2.55 -9.41
C GLY A 88 -6.50 1.22 -9.05
N GLY A 89 -5.84 0.32 -8.32
CA GLY A 89 -6.40 -0.96 -7.89
C GLY A 89 -7.42 -0.85 -6.76
N ILE A 90 -8.23 -1.90 -6.59
CA ILE A 90 -9.23 -1.99 -5.50
C ILE A 90 -8.70 -2.72 -4.25
N ASP A 91 -7.59 -3.43 -4.39
CA ASP A 91 -7.00 -4.27 -3.34
C ASP A 91 -6.10 -3.43 -2.44
N TRP A 92 -6.30 -3.56 -1.12
CA TRP A 92 -5.54 -2.89 -0.08
C TRP A 92 -4.77 -3.92 0.75
N GLY A 93 -3.60 -3.54 1.23
CA GLY A 93 -2.76 -4.41 2.03
C GLY A 93 -1.81 -3.65 2.94
N PHE A 94 -1.21 -4.38 3.88
CA PHE A 94 -0.10 -3.90 4.69
C PHE A 94 1.21 -4.12 3.94
N PHE A 95 2.09 -3.13 4.02
CA PHE A 95 3.47 -3.20 3.56
C PHE A 95 4.38 -3.03 4.76
N TRP A 96 5.37 -3.90 4.89
CA TRP A 96 6.22 -4.01 6.08
C TRP A 96 7.67 -3.69 5.72
N GLY A 97 8.39 -3.00 6.60
CA GLY A 97 9.81 -2.72 6.39
C GLY A 97 10.06 -1.92 5.11
N ASP A 98 10.96 -2.42 4.26
CA ASP A 98 11.40 -1.73 3.03
C ASP A 98 10.38 -1.81 1.88
N ASP A 99 9.31 -2.61 2.02
CA ASP A 99 8.19 -2.67 1.06
C ASP A 99 7.29 -1.43 1.12
N ALA A 100 7.39 -0.64 2.19
CA ALA A 100 6.63 0.59 2.37
C ALA A 100 7.25 1.72 1.53
N SER A 101 6.81 1.87 0.28
CA SER A 101 7.23 2.95 -0.60
C SER A 101 6.11 4.00 -0.73
N PRO A 102 5.95 4.95 0.21
CA PRO A 102 4.87 5.95 0.17
C PRO A 102 4.85 6.83 -1.10
N CYS A 103 5.88 6.74 -1.94
CA CYS A 103 6.03 7.49 -3.19
C CYS A 103 6.14 6.61 -4.45
N PHE A 104 6.09 5.27 -4.34
CA PHE A 104 6.16 4.32 -5.47
C PHE A 104 5.08 3.24 -5.34
N ALA A 105 4.94 2.38 -6.35
CA ALA A 105 4.03 1.25 -6.27
C ALA A 105 4.51 0.28 -5.19
N ASN A 106 3.73 0.12 -4.13
CA ASN A 106 4.03 -0.89 -3.12
C ASN A 106 3.97 -2.28 -3.77
N TYR A 107 4.92 -3.14 -3.42
CA TYR A 107 4.91 -4.56 -3.79
C TYR A 107 5.03 -5.39 -2.52
N ILE A 108 4.59 -6.64 -2.59
CA ILE A 108 4.81 -7.61 -1.51
C ILE A 108 5.89 -8.56 -2.03
N CYS A 109 7.02 -8.61 -1.32
CA CYS A 109 8.07 -9.57 -1.65
C CYS A 109 7.49 -11.00 -1.59
N GLY A 110 7.68 -11.79 -2.66
CA GLY A 110 7.08 -13.13 -2.80
C GLY A 110 5.62 -13.17 -3.32
N ASP A 111 4.93 -12.05 -3.53
CA ASP A 111 3.65 -11.99 -4.28
C ASP A 111 3.91 -11.97 -5.79
N VAL A 112 4.28 -13.15 -6.29
CA VAL A 112 4.71 -13.38 -7.67
C VAL A 112 3.58 -13.12 -8.66
N THR A 113 2.33 -13.36 -8.27
CA THR A 113 1.15 -13.12 -9.11
C THR A 113 0.69 -11.66 -9.10
N GLY A 114 1.10 -10.88 -8.10
CA GLY A 114 0.70 -9.49 -7.92
C GLY A 114 -0.77 -9.34 -7.55
N ASP A 115 -1.30 -10.32 -6.81
CA ASP A 115 -2.69 -10.38 -6.36
C ASP A 115 -2.89 -9.86 -4.93
N CYS A 116 -1.88 -9.20 -4.36
CA CYS A 116 -1.86 -8.61 -3.04
C CYS A 116 -1.92 -9.61 -1.88
N GLY A 117 -1.55 -10.87 -2.11
CA GLY A 117 -1.52 -11.84 -1.04
C GLY A 117 -0.61 -13.01 -1.33
N MET A 118 0.46 -13.15 -0.56
CA MET A 118 1.36 -14.29 -0.76
C MET A 118 0.68 -15.61 -0.35
N ASN A 119 0.50 -16.51 -1.32
CA ASN A 119 -0.22 -17.77 -1.16
C ASN A 119 0.33 -18.89 -2.08
N LEU A 120 -0.38 -20.02 -2.15
CA LEU A 120 0.05 -21.17 -2.95
C LEU A 120 0.04 -20.86 -4.47
N SER A 121 -0.75 -19.88 -4.91
CA SER A 121 -0.76 -19.44 -6.30
C SER A 121 0.56 -18.80 -6.70
N ASP A 122 1.22 -18.07 -5.79
CA ASP A 122 2.55 -17.48 -6.03
C ASP A 122 3.63 -18.55 -6.11
N VAL A 123 3.56 -19.57 -5.24
CA VAL A 123 4.44 -20.75 -5.32
C VAL A 123 4.33 -21.43 -6.67
N ILE A 124 3.09 -21.65 -7.14
CA ILE A 124 2.84 -22.30 -8.43
C ILE A 124 3.36 -21.42 -9.58
N CYS A 125 3.11 -20.11 -9.52
CA CYS A 125 3.54 -19.17 -10.54
C CYS A 125 5.07 -19.13 -10.65
N LEU A 126 5.77 -19.02 -9.52
CA LEU A 126 7.22 -18.96 -9.47
C LEU A 126 7.87 -20.28 -9.88
N ALA A 127 7.32 -21.41 -9.41
CA ALA A 127 7.79 -22.73 -9.83
C ALA A 127 7.67 -22.90 -11.34
N ARG A 128 6.56 -22.46 -11.94
CA ARG A 128 6.38 -22.48 -13.39
C ARG A 128 7.42 -21.61 -14.08
N TYR A 129 7.61 -20.37 -13.64
CA TYR A 129 8.60 -19.45 -14.21
C TYR A 129 10.02 -20.05 -14.20
N VAL A 130 10.46 -20.58 -13.06
CA VAL A 130 11.80 -21.18 -12.88
C VAL A 130 11.98 -22.46 -13.70
N LEU A 131 10.92 -23.25 -13.90
CA LEU A 131 10.99 -24.55 -14.57
C LEU A 131 10.68 -24.51 -16.07
N GLU A 132 9.97 -23.49 -16.55
CA GLU A 132 9.47 -23.36 -17.94
C GLU A 132 10.17 -22.23 -18.73
N ASP A 133 11.46 -21.98 -18.47
CA ASP A 133 12.31 -21.01 -19.18
C ASP A 133 11.82 -19.54 -19.12
N GLY A 134 11.10 -19.15 -18.07
CA GLY A 134 10.93 -17.75 -17.71
C GLY A 134 9.74 -16.99 -18.32
N ASP A 135 8.66 -17.67 -18.77
CA ASP A 135 7.49 -17.01 -19.37
C ASP A 135 6.14 -17.44 -18.70
N PRO A 136 5.27 -16.50 -18.29
CA PRO A 136 5.51 -15.07 -18.14
C PRO A 136 6.37 -14.77 -16.90
N PRO A 137 7.27 -13.76 -16.97
CA PRO A 137 8.02 -13.32 -15.80
C PRO A 137 7.10 -12.70 -14.74
N PRO A 138 7.49 -12.74 -13.46
CA PRO A 138 6.88 -11.90 -12.44
C PRO A 138 6.97 -10.42 -12.85
N ASP A 139 5.98 -9.61 -12.45
CA ASP A 139 5.98 -8.17 -12.72
C ASP A 139 5.71 -7.37 -11.43
N PRO A 140 6.68 -6.58 -10.96
CA PRO A 140 8.09 -6.55 -11.39
C PRO A 140 8.83 -7.86 -11.12
N ILE A 141 9.85 -8.14 -11.93
CA ILE A 141 10.60 -9.42 -11.92
C ILE A 141 11.12 -9.79 -10.54
N PHE A 142 11.59 -8.79 -9.78
CA PHE A 142 12.19 -8.97 -8.47
C PHE A 142 11.23 -9.54 -7.42
N ARG A 143 9.89 -9.51 -7.62
CA ARG A 143 8.95 -10.16 -6.69
C ARG A 143 9.18 -11.67 -6.54
N GLY A 144 9.84 -12.29 -7.52
CA GLY A 144 10.23 -13.69 -7.46
C GLY A 144 11.47 -13.99 -6.62
N ASN A 145 12.25 -12.99 -6.20
CA ASN A 145 13.46 -13.15 -5.38
C ASN A 145 13.09 -13.16 -3.89
N ALA A 146 12.42 -14.22 -3.46
CA ALA A 146 11.80 -14.29 -2.14
C ALA A 146 12.80 -14.51 -0.99
N ASP A 147 14.02 -14.97 -1.27
CA ASP A 147 15.06 -15.11 -0.26
C ASP A 147 16.04 -13.92 -0.21
N GLY A 148 15.90 -12.97 -1.12
CA GLY A 148 16.66 -11.72 -1.18
C GLY A 148 18.10 -11.90 -1.69
N GLU A 149 18.44 -13.05 -2.26
CA GLU A 149 19.75 -13.31 -2.89
C GLU A 149 19.80 -12.81 -4.35
N ASN A 150 20.96 -12.91 -5.01
CA ASN A 150 21.07 -12.43 -6.39
C ASN A 150 20.44 -13.43 -7.37
N GLY A 151 19.21 -13.17 -7.79
CA GLY A 151 18.54 -13.89 -8.88
C GLY A 151 17.22 -14.54 -8.47
N ILE A 152 16.60 -15.23 -9.41
CA ILE A 152 15.37 -15.98 -9.17
C ILE A 152 15.61 -17.44 -9.55
N ASP A 153 15.49 -18.33 -8.58
CA ASP A 153 15.67 -19.77 -8.77
C ASP A 153 14.73 -20.62 -7.90
N ILE A 154 15.02 -21.92 -7.81
CA ILE A 154 14.18 -22.89 -7.11
C ILE A 154 14.20 -22.70 -5.58
N LEU A 155 15.21 -22.02 -5.03
CA LEU A 155 15.32 -21.70 -3.62
C LEU A 155 14.29 -20.67 -3.20
N ASP A 156 13.96 -19.70 -4.06
CA ASP A 156 12.88 -18.75 -3.84
C ASP A 156 11.52 -19.44 -3.70
N VAL A 157 11.26 -20.42 -4.57
CA VAL A 157 10.04 -21.26 -4.50
C VAL A 157 9.97 -21.97 -3.15
N ILE A 158 11.11 -22.54 -2.71
CA ILE A 158 11.19 -23.22 -1.41
C ILE A 158 11.00 -22.24 -0.26
N TYR A 159 11.46 -21.00 -0.40
CA TYR A 159 11.32 -19.96 0.61
C TYR A 159 9.84 -19.58 0.82
N ILE A 160 9.12 -19.27 -0.26
CA ILE A 160 7.68 -18.95 -0.19
C ILE A 160 6.90 -20.12 0.44
N VAL A 161 7.21 -21.36 0.07
CA VAL A 161 6.60 -22.56 0.67
C VAL A 161 6.88 -22.67 2.17
N LYS A 162 8.11 -22.39 2.62
CA LYS A 162 8.47 -22.43 4.05
C LYS A 162 7.75 -21.35 4.82
N TYR A 163 7.65 -20.13 4.30
CA TYR A 163 6.86 -19.09 4.94
C TYR A 163 5.39 -19.52 5.03
N TYR A 164 4.76 -19.78 3.89
CA TYR A 164 3.30 -19.91 3.81
C TYR A 164 2.79 -21.18 4.51
N LEU A 165 3.49 -22.31 4.35
CA LEU A 165 3.04 -23.60 4.91
C LEU A 165 3.69 -23.97 6.24
N LYS A 166 4.83 -23.36 6.60
CA LYS A 166 5.60 -23.75 7.79
C LYS A 166 5.85 -22.61 8.77
N GLY A 167 5.36 -21.40 8.49
CA GLY A 167 5.54 -20.23 9.36
C GLY A 167 7.00 -19.77 9.45
N GLY A 168 7.74 -19.90 8.34
CA GLY A 168 9.08 -19.30 8.21
C GLY A 168 9.06 -17.77 8.27
N PRO A 169 10.24 -17.11 8.17
CA PRO A 169 10.32 -15.65 8.04
C PRO A 169 9.67 -15.17 6.74
N ALA A 170 9.08 -13.96 6.77
CA ALA A 170 8.50 -13.33 5.58
C ALA A 170 9.61 -12.98 4.57
N PRO A 171 9.37 -13.16 3.26
CA PRO A 171 10.22 -12.59 2.22
C PRO A 171 10.40 -11.09 2.41
N GLN A 172 11.63 -10.62 2.26
CA GLN A 172 12.04 -9.21 2.38
C GLN A 172 13.17 -8.95 1.39
N ASP A 173 13.39 -7.69 1.02
CA ASP A 173 14.55 -7.25 0.22
C ASP A 173 14.67 -7.92 -1.17
N CYS A 174 13.53 -8.14 -1.83
CA CYS A 174 13.43 -8.77 -3.15
C CYS A 174 14.24 -8.07 -4.28
N GLU A 175 14.60 -6.79 -4.12
CA GLU A 175 15.23 -5.97 -5.17
C GLU A 175 16.74 -6.20 -5.41
N ASN A 176 17.38 -7.09 -4.64
CA ASN A 176 18.84 -7.32 -4.71
C ASN A 176 19.32 -8.00 -6.01
#